data_AF-A0A2N9NRV8-F1
#
_entry.id   AF-A0A2N9NRV8-F1
#
_cell.length_a   1.000
_cell.length_b   1.000
_cell.length_c   1.000
_cell.angle_alpha   90.00
_cell.angle_beta   90.00
_cell.angle_gamma   90.00
#
_symmetry.space_group_name_H-M   'P 1'
#
loop_
_entity.id
_entity.type
_entity.pdbx_description
1 polymer ?
#
loop_
_entity_poly.entity_id
_entity_poly.type
_entity_poly.pdbx_seq_one_letter_code
_entity_poly.pdbx_strand_id
1 'polypeptide(L)'
;MIYSNVISGPGGFVLDYYNNEMVMSASNTYSGPTIVGSSGNTPEVALAGNGSISHSSLIFFGGNSPTTGHLDVSGRNDQTLTLASGQTLAGIGAINGSLVVSAGATISPAGTNTTIGITTGSIGITTGSNPVGGLTASDNIELGGTTIIKLDGSANNDTIGAEGTITYGGTLNLVNISGAPLAAGNSFQVFEAGAITGLFASITPATPGPGLAWDLSQLSSGIIGVLASGAPIIGSTRISGGNLIFSGSGGTANGTYVVLSATNATTVLRNWTPIATNNYDASGNFSVTNALVPGVPQRFYTIEQ
;
A
#
# COMPACT_ATOMS: atom_id res chain seq x y z
N MET A 1 16.77 25.80 15.54
CA MET A 1 16.04 27.11 15.51
C MET A 1 14.63 26.87 16.04
N ILE A 2 14.06 27.74 16.88
CA ILE A 2 12.67 27.60 17.34
C ILE A 2 11.79 28.64 16.65
N TYR A 3 10.72 28.19 16.02
CA TYR A 3 9.69 29.02 15.40
C TYR A 3 8.35 28.83 16.14
N SER A 4 7.92 29.88 16.82
CA SER A 4 6.73 29.88 17.68
C SER A 4 5.51 30.56 17.07
N ASN A 5 5.65 31.17 15.90
CA ASN A 5 4.53 31.72 15.14
C ASN A 5 3.92 30.65 14.23
N VAL A 6 2.79 30.95 13.61
CA VAL A 6 2.12 30.06 12.65
C VAL A 6 2.68 30.28 11.25
N ILE A 7 3.15 29.21 10.60
CA ILE A 7 3.39 29.18 9.14
C ILE A 7 2.05 28.85 8.47
N SER A 8 1.63 29.64 7.48
CA SER A 8 0.33 29.52 6.82
C SER A 8 0.39 29.84 5.33
N GLY A 9 -0.68 29.49 4.60
CA GLY A 9 -0.84 29.81 3.18
C GLY A 9 -0.81 28.57 2.27
N PRO A 10 -0.99 28.75 0.96
CA PRO A 10 -1.09 27.62 0.03
C PRO A 10 0.25 26.90 -0.24
N GLY A 11 1.37 27.54 0.12
CA GLY A 11 2.72 27.04 -0.12
C GLY A 11 3.13 25.89 0.81
N GLY A 12 4.30 25.32 0.54
CA GLY A 12 4.90 24.26 1.36
C GLY A 12 6.05 24.76 2.23
N PHE A 13 6.57 23.85 3.04
CA PHE A 13 7.76 24.00 3.86
C PHE A 13 8.83 23.03 3.38
N VAL A 14 10.06 23.51 3.20
CA VAL A 14 11.20 22.67 2.83
C VAL A 14 12.31 22.92 3.85
N LEU A 15 12.76 21.85 4.50
CA LEU A 15 13.98 21.82 5.28
C LEU A 15 14.96 20.88 4.59
N ASP A 16 15.92 21.49 3.89
CA ASP A 16 16.95 20.77 3.17
C ASP A 16 18.34 21.29 3.56
N TYR A 17 19.34 20.42 3.38
CA TYR A 17 20.77 20.72 3.39
C TYR A 17 21.37 21.04 4.77
N TYR A 18 22.51 20.42 5.10
CA TYR A 18 23.15 20.42 6.43
C TYR A 18 22.35 19.73 7.56
N ASN A 19 23.05 19.29 8.61
CA ASN A 19 22.45 18.61 9.77
C ASN A 19 21.93 19.66 10.76
N ASN A 20 20.77 20.24 10.46
CA ASN A 20 20.12 21.23 11.30
C ASN A 20 18.71 20.81 11.74
N GLU A 21 18.30 21.36 12.88
CA GLU A 21 16.97 21.13 13.46
C GLU A 21 16.13 22.42 13.42
N MET A 22 14.88 22.30 12.96
CA MET A 22 13.86 23.34 13.09
C MET A 22 12.73 22.87 14.00
N VAL A 23 12.57 23.55 15.14
CA VAL A 23 11.48 23.32 16.08
C VAL A 23 10.29 24.20 15.71
N MET A 24 9.14 23.59 15.45
CA MET A 24 7.85 24.25 15.26
C MET A 24 6.99 24.05 16.51
N SER A 25 6.60 25.13 17.19
CA SER A 25 5.81 25.03 18.43
C SER A 25 4.36 25.53 18.32
N ALA A 26 3.97 26.06 17.15
CA ALA A 26 2.60 26.44 16.83
C ALA A 26 1.92 25.45 15.89
N SER A 27 0.58 25.49 15.86
CA SER A 27 -0.22 24.72 14.89
C SER A 27 -0.12 25.38 13.52
N ASN A 28 0.69 24.82 12.62
CA ASN A 28 0.88 25.37 11.28
C ASN A 28 -0.29 24.99 10.36
N THR A 29 -0.66 25.92 9.47
CA THR A 29 -1.85 25.81 8.61
C THR A 29 -1.53 25.98 7.12
N TYR A 30 -0.25 25.85 6.75
CA TYR A 30 0.12 25.78 5.34
C TYR A 30 -0.40 24.48 4.72
N SER A 31 -0.83 24.54 3.45
CA SER A 31 -1.46 23.38 2.78
C SER A 31 -0.56 22.69 1.75
N GLY A 32 0.56 23.30 1.39
CA GLY A 32 1.57 22.67 0.55
C GLY A 32 2.37 21.59 1.28
N PRO A 33 3.34 20.95 0.61
CA PRO A 33 4.10 19.84 1.17
C PRO A 33 5.07 20.28 2.27
N THR A 34 5.37 19.39 3.20
CA THR A 34 6.51 19.43 4.12
C THR A 34 7.57 18.48 3.59
N ILE A 35 8.70 19.00 3.11
CA ILE A 35 9.80 18.18 2.60
C ILE A 35 10.98 18.31 3.56
N VAL A 36 11.46 17.20 4.09
CA VAL A 36 12.58 17.17 5.03
C VAL A 36 13.67 16.25 4.51
N GLY A 37 14.88 16.80 4.38
CA GLY A 37 16.05 16.02 4.01
C GLY A 37 16.38 16.00 2.52
N SER A 38 17.67 15.75 2.28
CA SER A 38 18.26 15.32 1.03
C SER A 38 19.18 14.15 1.30
N SER A 39 19.43 13.34 0.26
CA SER A 39 20.31 12.18 0.31
C SER A 39 21.64 12.50 1.02
N GLY A 40 21.91 11.81 2.13
CA GLY A 40 23.15 11.94 2.90
C GLY A 40 23.17 13.02 3.98
N ASN A 41 22.11 13.83 4.12
CA ASN A 41 21.95 14.80 5.20
C ASN A 41 20.86 14.36 6.19
N THR A 42 20.93 14.84 7.43
CA THR A 42 19.99 14.50 8.49
C THR A 42 19.29 15.74 9.08
N PRO A 43 18.70 16.64 8.27
CA PRO A 43 17.90 17.72 8.84
C PRO A 43 16.62 17.13 9.44
N GLU A 44 16.14 17.80 10.48
CA GLU A 44 15.03 17.32 11.29
C GLU A 44 14.05 18.45 11.59
N VAL A 45 12.76 18.16 11.44
CA VAL A 45 11.68 19.02 11.92
C VAL A 45 11.20 18.48 13.27
N ALA A 46 11.39 19.26 14.32
CA ALA A 46 10.84 18.92 15.63
C ALA A 46 9.50 19.62 15.86
N LEU A 47 8.47 18.87 16.19
CA LEU A 47 7.20 19.41 16.67
C LEU A 47 7.23 19.43 18.19
N ALA A 48 6.95 20.59 18.79
CA ALA A 48 6.99 20.75 20.24
C ALA A 48 5.74 21.45 20.77
N GLY A 49 5.29 21.12 21.98
CA GLY A 49 4.07 21.70 22.55
C GLY A 49 2.86 21.53 21.62
N ASN A 50 2.35 22.64 21.07
CA ASN A 50 1.22 22.66 20.13
C ASN A 50 1.64 22.53 18.64
N GLY A 51 2.93 22.28 18.38
CA GLY A 51 3.51 22.15 17.04
C GLY A 51 2.77 21.14 16.18
N SER A 52 2.21 21.56 15.06
CA SER A 52 1.52 20.66 14.13
C SER A 52 1.76 21.03 12.68
N ILE A 53 1.65 20.03 11.79
CA ILE A 53 1.71 20.16 10.32
C ILE A 53 0.54 19.39 9.69
N SER A 54 -0.61 19.33 10.37
CA SER A 54 -1.77 18.50 9.97
C SER A 54 -2.48 18.98 8.69
N HIS A 55 -2.16 20.18 8.22
CA HIS A 55 -2.68 20.73 6.96
C HIS A 55 -1.77 20.43 5.78
N SER A 56 -0.56 19.93 6.02
CA SER A 56 0.39 19.58 4.96
C SER A 56 -0.17 18.47 4.09
N SER A 57 -0.22 18.68 2.78
CA SER A 57 -0.74 17.66 1.85
C SER A 57 0.16 16.42 1.77
N LEU A 58 1.47 16.63 1.86
CA LEU A 58 2.49 15.59 1.78
C LEU A 58 3.59 15.88 2.79
N ILE A 59 3.94 14.91 3.61
CA ILE A 59 5.17 14.89 4.40
C ILE A 59 6.13 13.94 3.69
N PHE A 60 7.27 14.45 3.23
CA PHE A 60 8.23 13.68 2.45
C PHE A 60 9.59 13.67 3.12
N PHE A 61 10.13 12.47 3.37
CA PHE A 61 11.49 12.28 3.88
C PHE A 61 12.45 11.99 2.72
N GLY A 62 13.30 12.96 2.39
CA GLY A 62 14.31 12.88 1.33
C GLY A 62 15.56 12.08 1.71
N GLY A 63 15.42 11.08 2.58
CA GLY A 63 16.51 10.23 3.05
C GLY A 63 16.80 9.00 2.16
N ASN A 64 17.81 8.22 2.56
CA ASN A 64 18.17 6.94 1.96
C ASN A 64 18.28 5.81 2.99
N SER A 65 18.06 6.11 4.27
CA SER A 65 18.12 5.16 5.37
C SER A 65 16.84 5.27 6.20
N PRO A 66 16.15 4.15 6.50
CA PRO A 66 14.93 4.15 7.28
C PRO A 66 15.16 4.50 8.76
N THR A 67 16.41 4.57 9.21
CA THR A 67 16.79 4.91 10.60
C THR A 67 17.22 6.37 10.78
N THR A 68 17.27 7.15 9.71
CA THR A 68 17.61 8.58 9.79
C THR A 68 16.40 9.39 10.22
N GLY A 69 16.47 10.02 11.40
CA GLY A 69 15.45 10.93 11.90
C GLY A 69 15.23 12.12 10.96
N HIS A 70 13.97 12.33 10.56
CA HIS A 70 13.54 13.50 9.79
C HIS A 70 12.39 14.25 10.46
N LEU A 71 11.73 13.63 11.44
CA LEU A 71 10.72 14.27 12.24
C LEU A 71 10.84 13.85 13.70
N ASP A 72 10.88 14.81 14.60
CA ASP A 72 10.85 14.58 16.04
C ASP A 72 9.51 15.07 16.61
N VAL A 73 8.80 14.22 17.34
CA VAL A 73 7.58 14.59 18.07
C VAL A 73 7.71 14.41 19.57
N SER A 74 8.90 14.06 20.09
CA SER A 74 9.19 13.90 21.52
C SER A 74 8.95 15.19 22.33
N GLY A 75 9.02 16.35 21.67
CA GLY A 75 8.67 17.65 22.26
C GLY A 75 7.17 17.89 22.43
N ARG A 76 6.29 17.05 21.87
CA ARG A 76 4.82 17.12 22.05
C ARG A 76 4.39 16.32 23.27
N ASN A 77 3.30 16.75 23.91
CA ASN A 77 2.75 16.04 25.07
C ASN A 77 2.25 14.64 24.73
N ASP A 78 1.75 14.43 23.51
CA ASP A 78 1.27 13.12 23.03
C ASP A 78 2.36 12.29 22.35
N GLN A 79 3.55 12.88 22.12
CA GLN A 79 4.68 12.24 21.44
C GLN A 79 4.30 11.57 20.12
N THR A 80 3.30 12.12 19.42
CA THR A 80 2.68 11.45 18.27
C THR A 80 2.59 12.38 17.07
N LEU A 81 3.07 11.89 15.91
CA LEU A 81 2.67 12.41 14.61
C LEU A 81 1.34 11.77 14.22
N THR A 82 0.27 12.56 14.13
CA THR A 82 -1.00 12.10 13.56
C THR A 82 -1.14 12.61 12.13
N LEU A 83 -1.21 11.70 11.17
CA LEU A 83 -1.59 12.04 9.79
C LEU A 83 -3.11 12.19 9.72
N ALA A 84 -3.57 13.38 9.38
CA ALA A 84 -4.97 13.69 9.17
C ALA A 84 -5.45 13.14 7.80
N SER A 85 -6.78 13.07 7.64
CA SER A 85 -7.40 12.65 6.38
C SER A 85 -6.90 13.51 5.21
N GLY A 86 -6.52 12.86 4.11
CA GLY A 86 -5.94 13.52 2.94
C GLY A 86 -4.42 13.78 3.01
N GLN A 87 -3.77 13.58 4.16
CA GLN A 87 -2.32 13.67 4.25
C GLN A 87 -1.64 12.38 3.77
N THR A 88 -0.47 12.53 3.15
CA THR A 88 0.42 11.41 2.82
C THR A 88 1.76 11.55 3.53
N LEU A 89 2.27 10.49 4.14
CA LEU A 89 3.68 10.36 4.53
C LEU A 89 4.40 9.44 3.54
N ALA A 90 5.49 9.93 2.94
CA ALA A 90 6.26 9.19 1.96
C ALA A 90 7.77 9.47 2.06
N GLY A 91 8.56 8.77 1.25
CA GLY A 91 10.02 8.85 1.28
C GLY A 91 10.63 7.83 2.24
N ILE A 92 11.88 8.06 2.64
CA ILE A 92 12.66 7.13 3.46
C ILE A 92 13.19 7.87 4.68
N GLY A 93 12.93 7.36 5.88
CA GLY A 93 13.34 8.03 7.12
C GLY A 93 12.67 7.50 8.38
N ALA A 94 12.98 8.16 9.50
CA ALA A 94 12.47 7.83 10.82
C ALA A 94 11.75 9.00 11.47
N ILE A 95 10.78 8.65 12.32
CA ILE A 95 10.11 9.53 13.27
C ILE A 95 10.62 9.19 14.67
N ASN A 96 11.09 10.20 15.41
CA ASN A 96 11.35 10.08 16.84
C ASN A 96 10.03 10.31 17.60
N GLY A 97 9.34 9.22 17.95
CA GLY A 97 8.04 9.16 18.61
C GLY A 97 7.07 8.17 17.95
N SER A 98 5.78 8.31 18.25
CA SER A 98 4.70 7.47 17.69
C SER A 98 4.13 8.04 16.39
N LEU A 99 3.54 7.18 15.56
CA LEU A 99 2.84 7.55 14.32
C LEU A 99 1.41 7.00 14.30
N VAL A 100 0.44 7.85 13.98
CA VAL A 100 -0.94 7.44 13.70
C VAL A 100 -1.30 7.82 12.27
N VAL A 101 -1.60 6.82 11.44
CA VAL A 101 -2.14 7.00 10.09
C VAL A 101 -3.66 6.92 10.19
N SER A 102 -4.34 8.08 10.29
CA SER A 102 -5.80 8.11 10.46
C SER A 102 -6.56 7.63 9.23
N ALA A 103 -7.85 7.35 9.37
CA ALA A 103 -8.73 7.04 8.23
C ALA A 103 -8.68 8.14 7.14
N GLY A 104 -8.43 7.73 5.90
CA GLY A 104 -8.25 8.62 4.75
C GLY A 104 -6.85 9.28 4.65
N ALA A 105 -5.94 9.02 5.58
CA ALA A 105 -4.52 9.33 5.40
C ALA A 105 -3.80 8.18 4.68
N THR A 106 -2.61 8.45 4.15
CA THR A 106 -1.78 7.44 3.45
C THR A 106 -0.36 7.42 4.01
N ILE A 107 0.20 6.22 4.18
CA ILE A 107 1.63 6.00 4.32
C ILE A 107 2.13 5.19 3.12
N SER A 108 3.22 5.62 2.51
CA SER A 108 3.82 4.98 1.34
C SER A 108 5.34 5.14 1.43
N PRO A 109 6.08 4.20 2.05
CA PRO A 109 7.54 4.26 2.06
C PRO A 109 8.11 4.38 0.65
N ALA A 110 9.28 4.99 0.56
CA ALA A 110 9.92 5.35 -0.70
C ALA A 110 9.00 6.12 -1.68
N GLY A 111 9.38 6.14 -2.95
CA GLY A 111 8.82 7.02 -3.98
C GLY A 111 9.95 7.55 -4.85
N THR A 112 9.63 8.39 -5.83
CA THR A 112 10.65 9.29 -6.37
C THR A 112 11.17 10.09 -5.17
N ASN A 113 12.42 9.88 -4.74
CA ASN A 113 13.11 10.81 -3.87
C ASN A 113 13.22 12.11 -4.65
N THR A 114 12.19 12.95 -4.54
CA THR A 114 12.22 14.32 -5.03
C THR A 114 13.05 15.09 -4.02
N THR A 115 14.35 15.01 -4.18
CA THR A 115 15.27 15.84 -3.44
C THR A 115 15.28 17.21 -4.11
N ILE A 116 14.74 18.22 -3.44
CA ILE A 116 14.88 19.61 -3.87
C ILE A 116 16.25 20.08 -3.39
N GLY A 117 17.29 19.93 -4.21
CA GLY A 117 18.60 20.51 -3.91
C GLY A 117 18.56 22.01 -4.16
N ILE A 118 18.69 22.81 -3.10
CA ILE A 118 18.90 24.26 -3.23
C ILE A 118 20.41 24.53 -3.13
N THR A 119 21.07 24.65 -4.28
CA THR A 119 22.44 25.17 -4.35
C THR A 119 22.37 26.67 -4.63
N THR A 120 23.26 27.48 -4.06
CA THR A 120 23.28 28.94 -4.32
C THR A 120 23.17 29.25 -5.81
N GLY A 121 22.03 29.83 -6.22
CA GLY A 121 21.75 30.21 -7.60
C GLY A 121 21.05 29.18 -8.49
N SER A 122 20.69 27.98 -7.98
CA SER A 122 19.92 26.99 -8.75
C SER A 122 19.02 26.12 -7.86
N ILE A 123 17.78 25.91 -8.29
CA ILE A 123 16.89 24.89 -7.75
C ILE A 123 17.08 23.64 -8.61
N GLY A 124 17.83 22.67 -8.10
CA GLY A 124 18.02 21.37 -8.74
C GLY A 124 17.05 20.35 -8.17
N ILE A 125 16.15 19.82 -9.00
CA ILE A 125 15.33 18.66 -8.60
C ILE A 125 16.13 17.42 -8.97
N THR A 126 16.71 16.74 -7.97
CA THR A 126 17.30 15.42 -8.18
C THR A 126 16.22 14.38 -7.88
N THR A 127 15.78 13.65 -8.90
CA THR A 127 14.90 12.51 -8.71
C THR A 127 15.74 11.24 -8.56
N GLY A 128 16.03 10.85 -7.32
CA GLY A 128 16.53 9.51 -7.05
C GLY A 128 15.36 8.53 -7.09
N SER A 129 15.41 7.47 -7.89
CA SER A 129 14.39 6.43 -7.84
C SER A 129 14.89 5.32 -6.93
N ASN A 130 14.53 5.37 -5.64
CA ASN A 130 14.54 4.17 -4.83
C ASN A 130 13.20 3.47 -5.09
N PRO A 131 13.17 2.35 -5.84
CA PRO A 131 11.91 1.68 -6.16
C PRO A 131 11.18 1.26 -4.88
N VAL A 132 11.96 0.92 -3.85
CA VAL A 132 11.50 0.54 -2.52
C VAL A 132 12.32 1.21 -1.41
N GLY A 133 11.79 1.26 -0.19
CA GLY A 133 12.49 1.79 0.98
C GLY A 133 11.66 1.71 2.27
N GLY A 134 12.13 2.34 3.35
CA GLY A 134 11.53 2.15 4.68
C GLY A 134 11.17 3.44 5.41
N LEU A 135 10.09 3.36 6.18
CA LEU A 135 9.71 4.37 7.17
C LEU A 135 9.68 3.74 8.55
N THR A 136 10.29 4.39 9.54
CA THR A 136 10.28 3.88 10.92
C THR A 136 9.75 4.90 11.93
N ALA A 137 9.28 4.38 13.07
CA ALA A 137 8.97 5.15 14.26
C ALA A 137 9.69 4.52 15.47
N SER A 138 10.23 5.35 16.36
CA SER A 138 10.89 4.86 17.58
C SER A 138 9.91 4.34 18.63
N ASP A 139 8.61 4.61 18.50
CA ASP A 139 7.56 4.07 19.38
C ASP A 139 6.54 3.24 18.58
N ASN A 140 5.24 3.49 18.75
CA ASN A 140 4.16 2.73 18.14
C ASN A 140 3.73 3.30 16.79
N ILE A 141 3.21 2.44 15.91
CA ILE A 141 2.54 2.83 14.67
C ILE A 141 1.12 2.27 14.64
N GLU A 142 0.13 3.13 14.41
CA GLU A 142 -1.25 2.73 14.11
C GLU A 142 -1.59 2.96 12.63
N LEU A 143 -1.97 1.90 11.93
CA LEU A 143 -2.26 1.91 10.49
C LEU A 143 -3.78 1.89 10.24
N GLY A 144 -4.48 2.97 10.59
CA GLY A 144 -5.93 3.13 10.38
C GLY A 144 -6.35 3.64 9.00
N GLY A 145 -5.41 4.18 8.22
CA GLY A 145 -5.61 4.68 6.86
C GLY A 145 -5.17 3.70 5.77
N THR A 146 -4.62 4.20 4.67
CA THR A 146 -4.06 3.37 3.59
C THR A 146 -2.56 3.20 3.79
N THR A 147 -2.11 1.96 3.83
CA THR A 147 -0.70 1.58 3.82
C THR A 147 -0.32 1.05 2.46
N ILE A 148 0.50 1.77 1.71
CA ILE A 148 1.00 1.34 0.40
C ILE A 148 2.36 0.66 0.59
N ILE A 149 2.50 -0.55 0.07
CA ILE A 149 3.73 -1.32 0.05
C ILE A 149 4.04 -1.70 -1.40
N LYS A 150 5.17 -1.23 -1.92
CA LYS A 150 5.70 -1.62 -3.22
C LYS A 150 6.51 -2.91 -3.10
N LEU A 151 6.31 -3.83 -4.04
CA LEU A 151 6.98 -5.12 -4.14
C LEU A 151 7.82 -5.13 -5.40
N ASP A 152 9.13 -5.34 -5.26
CA ASP A 152 10.09 -5.34 -6.35
C ASP A 152 10.80 -6.71 -6.45
N GLY A 153 10.19 -7.59 -7.24
CA GLY A 153 10.72 -8.88 -7.62
C GLY A 153 10.29 -9.93 -6.62
N SER A 154 11.23 -10.75 -6.16
CA SER A 154 10.94 -11.87 -5.26
C SER A 154 11.29 -11.62 -3.79
N ALA A 155 11.94 -10.49 -3.46
CA ALA A 155 12.46 -10.24 -2.11
C ALA A 155 12.71 -8.77 -1.75
N ASN A 156 12.65 -7.82 -2.70
CA ASN A 156 12.77 -6.40 -2.35
C ASN A 156 11.36 -5.82 -2.19
N ASN A 157 11.16 -4.99 -1.18
CA ASN A 157 9.87 -4.37 -0.91
C ASN A 157 10.05 -3.12 -0.04
N ASP A 158 9.00 -2.31 0.02
CA ASP A 158 8.88 -1.28 1.04
C ASP A 158 8.78 -1.91 2.43
N THR A 159 9.28 -1.22 3.44
CA THR A 159 9.18 -1.63 4.85
C THR A 159 8.58 -0.54 5.72
N ILE A 160 7.80 -0.94 6.72
CA ILE A 160 7.35 -0.07 7.82
C ILE A 160 7.83 -0.68 9.12
N GLY A 161 8.62 0.08 9.88
CA GLY A 161 9.24 -0.39 11.11
C GLY A 161 8.78 0.38 12.35
N ALA A 162 8.67 -0.29 13.49
CA ALA A 162 8.40 0.35 14.78
C ALA A 162 9.24 -0.33 15.88
N GLU A 163 9.91 0.40 16.75
CA GLU A 163 10.54 -0.27 17.91
C GLU A 163 9.48 -0.79 18.89
N GLY A 164 8.32 -0.13 18.95
CA GLY A 164 7.15 -0.54 19.72
C GLY A 164 6.22 -1.50 18.97
N THR A 165 4.93 -1.19 18.96
CA THR A 165 3.88 -2.01 18.33
C THR A 165 3.40 -1.40 17.02
N ILE A 166 3.25 -2.23 15.97
CA ILE A 166 2.44 -1.90 14.79
C ILE A 166 1.02 -2.47 14.98
N THR A 167 0.01 -1.63 14.86
CA THR A 167 -1.40 -2.04 14.91
C THR A 167 -2.04 -1.87 13.53
N TYR A 168 -2.48 -2.96 12.93
CA TYR A 168 -3.21 -2.96 11.66
C TYR A 168 -4.67 -2.56 11.85
N GLY A 169 -5.22 -1.77 10.92
CA GLY A 169 -6.64 -1.41 10.94
C GLY A 169 -7.25 -1.11 9.57
N GLY A 170 -6.63 -0.23 8.78
CA GLY A 170 -7.17 0.28 7.52
C GLY A 170 -6.93 -0.63 6.31
N THR A 171 -6.52 -0.05 5.19
CA THR A 171 -6.31 -0.76 3.93
C THR A 171 -4.83 -1.00 3.68
N LEU A 172 -4.45 -2.27 3.44
CA LEU A 172 -3.14 -2.60 2.90
C LEU A 172 -3.20 -2.64 1.37
N ASN A 173 -2.41 -1.79 0.71
CA ASN A 173 -2.33 -1.70 -0.73
C ASN A 173 -0.96 -2.19 -1.22
N LEU A 174 -0.94 -3.34 -1.91
CA LEU A 174 0.26 -4.01 -2.41
C LEU A 174 0.42 -3.72 -3.90
N VAL A 175 1.58 -3.17 -4.28
CA VAL A 175 1.86 -2.75 -5.65
C VAL A 175 3.11 -3.45 -6.16
N ASN A 176 2.96 -4.38 -7.11
CA ASN A 176 4.11 -4.98 -7.78
C ASN A 176 4.69 -3.99 -8.81
N ILE A 177 5.94 -3.60 -8.62
CA ILE A 177 6.65 -2.62 -9.46
C ILE A 177 7.79 -3.22 -10.28
N SER A 178 8.07 -4.52 -10.12
CA SER A 178 9.23 -5.18 -10.73
C SER A 178 9.16 -5.43 -12.24
N GLY A 179 7.99 -5.15 -12.84
CA GLY A 179 7.69 -5.49 -14.23
C GLY A 179 7.45 -6.98 -14.50
N ALA A 180 7.90 -7.87 -13.62
CA ALA A 180 7.61 -9.31 -13.68
C ALA A 180 6.38 -9.65 -12.81
N PRO A 181 5.47 -10.53 -13.25
CA PRO A 181 4.37 -11.01 -12.39
C PRO A 181 4.90 -11.70 -11.13
N LEU A 182 4.18 -11.54 -10.02
CA LEU A 182 4.44 -12.33 -8.81
C LEU A 182 4.19 -13.81 -9.09
N ALA A 183 4.87 -14.67 -8.34
CA ALA A 183 4.76 -16.11 -8.45
C ALA A 183 4.56 -16.75 -7.06
N ALA A 184 3.91 -17.92 -7.04
CA ALA A 184 3.80 -18.72 -5.84
C ALA A 184 5.19 -19.01 -5.24
N GLY A 185 5.32 -18.84 -3.93
CA GLY A 185 6.56 -18.94 -3.19
C GLY A 185 7.32 -17.61 -3.01
N ASN A 186 6.90 -16.51 -3.64
CA ASN A 186 7.42 -15.18 -3.28
C ASN A 186 7.01 -14.82 -1.84
N SER A 187 7.90 -14.13 -1.13
CA SER A 187 7.73 -13.75 0.27
C SER A 187 8.41 -12.42 0.56
N PHE A 188 7.75 -11.55 1.30
CA PHE A 188 8.16 -10.17 1.55
C PHE A 188 8.01 -9.83 3.03
N GLN A 189 9.12 -9.44 3.68
CA GLN A 189 9.10 -8.89 5.05
C GLN A 189 8.76 -7.40 4.95
N VAL A 190 7.50 -7.04 5.16
CA VAL A 190 6.97 -5.69 4.89
C VAL A 190 6.76 -4.87 6.16
N PHE A 191 6.67 -5.52 7.33
CA PHE A 191 6.57 -4.88 8.63
C PHE A 191 7.62 -5.43 9.58
N GLU A 192 8.25 -4.57 10.38
CA GLU A 192 9.21 -5.00 11.41
C GLU A 192 8.87 -4.29 12.72
N ALA A 193 8.52 -5.04 13.77
CA ALA A 193 8.18 -4.41 15.05
C ALA A 193 8.47 -5.27 16.27
N GLY A 194 8.55 -4.62 17.44
CA GLY A 194 8.58 -5.32 18.72
C GLY A 194 7.33 -6.16 18.95
N ALA A 195 6.16 -5.68 18.50
CA ALA A 195 4.93 -6.44 18.42
C ALA A 195 4.07 -6.02 17.22
N ILE A 196 3.28 -6.95 16.68
CA ILE A 196 2.33 -6.71 15.59
C ILE A 196 0.96 -7.21 16.03
N THR A 197 -0.06 -6.36 15.94
CA THR A 197 -1.43 -6.68 16.36
C THR A 197 -2.48 -6.14 15.38
N GLY A 198 -3.74 -6.51 15.57
CA GLY A 198 -4.86 -6.06 14.73
C GLY A 198 -4.96 -6.81 13.40
N LEU A 199 -5.87 -6.35 12.55
CA LEU A 199 -6.12 -6.86 11.21
C LEU A 199 -6.36 -5.68 10.27
N PHE A 200 -5.89 -5.75 9.02
CA PHE A 200 -6.34 -4.82 8.00
C PHE A 200 -7.81 -5.06 7.68
N ALA A 201 -8.58 -3.97 7.55
CA ALA A 201 -9.97 -4.01 7.10
C ALA A 201 -10.10 -4.50 5.65
N SER A 202 -9.09 -4.23 4.81
CA SER A 202 -9.03 -4.75 3.44
C SER A 202 -7.61 -4.84 2.89
N ILE A 203 -7.43 -5.67 1.86
CA ILE A 203 -6.19 -5.81 1.11
C ILE A 203 -6.49 -5.57 -0.36
N THR A 204 -5.70 -4.72 -1.01
CA THR A 204 -5.84 -4.36 -2.42
C THR A 204 -4.49 -4.56 -3.14
N PRO A 205 -4.45 -5.19 -4.33
CA PRO A 205 -5.54 -5.94 -4.94
C PRO A 205 -5.93 -7.17 -4.09
N ALA A 206 -7.15 -7.68 -4.28
CA ALA A 206 -7.63 -8.88 -3.56
C ALA A 206 -6.77 -10.13 -3.83
N THR A 207 -6.09 -10.18 -4.98
CA THR A 207 -5.18 -11.25 -5.39
C THR A 207 -3.89 -10.68 -5.96
N PRO A 208 -2.72 -11.32 -5.75
CA PRO A 208 -1.43 -10.87 -6.30
C PRO A 208 -1.34 -10.96 -7.82
N GLY A 209 -2.16 -11.81 -8.44
CA GLY A 209 -2.23 -12.01 -9.88
C GLY A 209 -3.11 -13.21 -10.23
N PRO A 210 -3.30 -13.48 -11.53
CA PRO A 210 -4.11 -14.60 -11.98
C PRO A 210 -3.62 -15.94 -11.42
N GLY A 211 -4.54 -16.76 -10.93
CA GLY A 211 -4.25 -18.07 -10.35
C GLY A 211 -3.47 -18.04 -9.03
N LEU A 212 -3.37 -16.87 -8.37
CA LEU A 212 -2.62 -16.71 -7.13
C LEU A 212 -3.49 -16.13 -6.01
N ALA A 213 -3.04 -16.30 -4.77
CA ALA A 213 -3.61 -15.66 -3.59
C ALA A 213 -2.50 -15.13 -2.66
N TRP A 214 -2.84 -14.13 -1.85
CA TRP A 214 -1.97 -13.66 -0.79
C TRP A 214 -1.92 -14.69 0.34
N ASP A 215 -0.71 -15.03 0.80
CA ASP A 215 -0.48 -15.78 2.02
C ASP A 215 -0.26 -14.80 3.18
N LEU A 216 -1.22 -14.76 4.10
CA LEU A 216 -1.21 -13.87 5.28
C LEU A 216 -0.96 -14.63 6.58
N SER A 217 -0.61 -15.92 6.50
CA SER A 217 -0.40 -16.78 7.67
C SER A 217 0.72 -16.27 8.59
N GLN A 218 1.66 -15.50 8.04
CA GLN A 218 2.79 -14.89 8.76
C GLN A 218 2.68 -13.36 8.87
N LEU A 219 1.50 -12.79 8.62
CA LEU A 219 1.30 -11.34 8.69
C LEU A 219 1.47 -10.79 10.12
N SER A 220 1.19 -11.60 11.14
CA SER A 220 1.48 -11.29 12.55
C SER A 220 2.98 -11.24 12.87
N SER A 221 3.83 -11.68 11.94
CA SER A 221 5.29 -11.53 11.98
C SER A 221 5.79 -10.57 10.89
N GLY A 222 4.87 -9.86 10.23
CA GLY A 222 5.19 -8.85 9.23
C GLY A 222 5.52 -9.39 7.84
N ILE A 223 5.24 -10.66 7.58
CA ILE A 223 5.54 -11.31 6.29
C ILE A 223 4.26 -11.49 5.48
N ILE A 224 4.34 -11.17 4.18
CA ILE A 224 3.31 -11.48 3.18
C ILE A 224 3.92 -12.41 2.15
N GLY A 225 3.27 -13.55 1.95
CA GLY A 225 3.64 -14.51 0.91
C GLY A 225 2.68 -14.49 -0.28
N VAL A 226 3.06 -15.23 -1.31
CA VAL A 226 2.24 -15.50 -2.49
C VAL A 226 2.10 -17.01 -2.63
N LEU A 227 0.87 -17.51 -2.77
CA LEU A 227 0.58 -18.93 -2.99
C LEU A 227 -0.24 -19.15 -4.25
N ALA A 228 -0.24 -20.39 -4.76
CA ALA A 228 -1.10 -20.78 -5.86
C ALA A 228 -2.55 -20.89 -5.36
N SER A 229 -3.48 -20.25 -6.07
CA SER A 229 -4.90 -20.40 -5.77
C SER A 229 -5.39 -21.80 -6.17
N GLY A 230 -6.38 -22.32 -5.43
CA GLY A 230 -7.02 -23.59 -5.76
C GLY A 230 -7.74 -23.52 -7.11
N ALA A 231 -7.84 -24.63 -7.85
CA ALA A 231 -8.60 -24.63 -9.09
C ALA A 231 -10.10 -24.52 -8.78
N PRO A 232 -10.85 -23.64 -9.48
CA PRO A 232 -12.29 -23.55 -9.30
C PRO A 232 -12.98 -24.83 -9.77
N ILE A 233 -13.93 -25.32 -8.98
CA ILE A 233 -14.69 -26.53 -9.24
C ILE A 233 -16.13 -26.16 -9.49
N ILE A 234 -16.67 -26.53 -10.65
CA ILE A 234 -18.11 -26.45 -10.92
C ILE A 234 -18.80 -27.60 -10.17
N GLY A 235 -19.52 -27.25 -9.11
CA GLY A 235 -20.22 -28.21 -8.24
C GLY A 235 -21.69 -28.40 -8.60
N SER A 236 -22.32 -27.44 -9.28
CA SER A 236 -23.71 -27.55 -9.73
C SER A 236 -23.92 -26.98 -11.12
N THR A 237 -24.80 -27.62 -11.88
CA THR A 237 -25.30 -27.14 -13.16
C THR A 237 -26.81 -27.33 -13.21
N ARG A 238 -27.54 -26.35 -13.71
CA ARG A 238 -28.99 -26.45 -13.95
C ARG A 238 -29.42 -25.59 -15.12
N ILE A 239 -30.53 -25.97 -15.76
CA ILE A 239 -31.18 -25.16 -16.79
C ILE A 239 -32.44 -24.53 -16.20
N SER A 240 -32.60 -23.22 -16.36
CA SER A 240 -33.80 -22.50 -15.90
C SER A 240 -34.05 -21.26 -16.74
N GLY A 241 -35.30 -21.05 -17.18
CA GLY A 241 -35.70 -19.84 -17.90
C GLY A 241 -34.89 -19.57 -19.18
N GLY A 242 -34.46 -20.61 -19.90
CA GLY A 242 -33.63 -20.48 -21.10
C GLY A 242 -32.14 -20.23 -20.84
N ASN A 243 -31.67 -20.36 -19.59
CA ASN A 243 -30.28 -20.16 -19.22
C ASN A 243 -29.65 -21.44 -18.69
N LEU A 244 -28.37 -21.65 -18.99
CA LEU A 244 -27.49 -22.54 -18.25
C LEU A 244 -26.92 -21.78 -17.06
N ILE A 245 -27.25 -22.25 -15.86
CA ILE A 245 -26.75 -21.70 -14.60
C ILE A 245 -25.80 -22.73 -14.01
N PHE A 246 -24.58 -22.32 -13.70
CA PHE A 246 -23.64 -23.16 -12.98
C PHE A 246 -23.00 -22.39 -11.83
N SER A 247 -22.64 -23.14 -10.79
CA SER A 247 -22.05 -22.60 -9.58
C SER A 247 -21.00 -23.53 -9.04
N GLY A 248 -20.14 -23.00 -8.19
CA GLY A 248 -19.01 -23.73 -7.66
C GLY A 248 -18.26 -22.98 -6.60
N SER A 249 -17.12 -23.54 -6.23
CA SER A 249 -16.22 -23.01 -5.20
C SER A 249 -14.77 -23.26 -5.59
N GLY A 250 -13.83 -22.89 -4.72
CA GLY A 250 -12.40 -23.11 -4.92
C GLY A 250 -11.66 -21.90 -5.51
N GLY A 251 -12.35 -20.78 -5.70
CA GLY A 251 -11.70 -19.53 -6.10
C GLY A 251 -11.07 -18.79 -4.93
N THR A 252 -10.19 -17.83 -5.24
CA THR A 252 -9.67 -16.91 -4.21
C THR A 252 -10.79 -15.98 -3.73
N ALA A 253 -10.97 -15.85 -2.42
CA ALA A 253 -11.98 -14.98 -1.82
C ALA A 253 -11.88 -13.55 -2.38
N ASN A 254 -13.02 -12.99 -2.84
CA ASN A 254 -13.12 -11.69 -3.51
C ASN A 254 -12.26 -11.53 -4.78
N GLY A 255 -11.58 -12.60 -5.23
CA GLY A 255 -10.81 -12.62 -6.46
C GLY A 255 -11.70 -12.52 -7.69
N THR A 256 -11.10 -12.12 -8.80
CA THR A 256 -11.78 -12.03 -10.09
C THR A 256 -11.71 -13.37 -10.81
N TYR A 257 -12.77 -13.74 -11.51
CA TYR A 257 -12.77 -14.85 -12.45
C TYR A 257 -13.43 -14.47 -13.77
N VAL A 258 -13.03 -15.15 -14.82
CA VAL A 258 -13.55 -14.98 -16.18
C VAL A 258 -14.26 -16.26 -16.59
N VAL A 259 -15.46 -16.12 -17.13
CA VAL A 259 -16.15 -17.22 -17.79
C VAL A 259 -15.74 -17.24 -19.25
N LEU A 260 -15.13 -18.35 -19.66
CA LEU A 260 -14.74 -18.59 -21.04
C LEU A 260 -15.75 -19.54 -21.70
N SER A 261 -15.96 -19.37 -23.00
CA SER A 261 -16.77 -20.28 -23.82
C SER A 261 -16.14 -20.65 -25.15
N ALA A 262 -16.44 -21.86 -25.64
CA ALA A 262 -16.05 -22.33 -26.97
C ALA A 262 -17.15 -23.21 -27.58
N THR A 263 -17.18 -23.34 -28.90
CA THR A 263 -18.05 -24.30 -29.61
C THR A 263 -17.42 -25.68 -29.78
N ASN A 264 -16.13 -25.81 -29.47
CA ASN A 264 -15.38 -27.06 -29.50
C ASN A 264 -14.50 -27.17 -28.25
N ALA A 265 -14.67 -28.24 -27.46
CA ALA A 265 -13.91 -28.49 -26.24
C ALA A 265 -12.41 -28.74 -26.48
N THR A 266 -12.03 -29.16 -27.70
CA THR A 266 -10.62 -29.40 -28.03
C THR A 266 -9.87 -28.14 -28.46
N THR A 267 -10.57 -27.01 -28.60
CA THR A 267 -9.93 -25.70 -28.78
C THR A 267 -9.01 -25.44 -27.59
N VAL A 268 -7.77 -25.05 -27.87
CA VAL A 268 -6.80 -24.68 -26.83
C VAL A 268 -7.41 -23.61 -25.93
N LEU A 269 -7.32 -23.79 -24.61
CA LEU A 269 -8.00 -22.94 -23.61
C LEU A 269 -7.79 -21.44 -23.83
N ARG A 270 -6.57 -21.03 -24.19
CA ARG A 270 -6.21 -19.64 -24.49
C ARG A 270 -6.99 -19.01 -25.65
N ASN A 271 -7.59 -19.83 -26.52
CA ASN A 271 -8.43 -19.39 -27.65
C ASN A 271 -9.93 -19.43 -27.33
N TRP A 272 -10.33 -19.79 -26.11
CA TRP A 272 -11.72 -19.68 -25.69
C TRP A 272 -12.08 -18.21 -25.50
N THR A 273 -13.33 -17.87 -25.78
CA THR A 273 -13.80 -16.48 -25.75
C THR A 273 -14.31 -16.10 -24.37
N PRO A 274 -13.81 -15.03 -23.73
CA PRO A 274 -14.40 -14.44 -22.54
C PRO A 274 -15.83 -13.97 -22.79
N ILE A 275 -16.78 -14.39 -21.96
CA ILE A 275 -18.18 -13.99 -22.06
C ILE A 275 -18.69 -13.24 -20.82
N ALA A 276 -17.98 -13.33 -19.69
CA ALA A 276 -18.28 -12.58 -18.48
C ALA A 276 -17.02 -12.49 -17.59
N THR A 277 -16.91 -11.40 -16.83
CA THR A 277 -15.92 -11.22 -15.75
C THR A 277 -16.67 -10.89 -14.48
N ASN A 278 -16.49 -11.71 -13.44
CA ASN A 278 -17.19 -11.61 -12.17
C ASN A 278 -16.20 -11.79 -11.01
N ASN A 279 -16.68 -11.66 -9.77
CA ASN A 279 -15.89 -11.91 -8.57
C ASN A 279 -16.44 -13.10 -7.79
N TYR A 280 -15.53 -13.88 -7.19
CA TYR A 280 -15.92 -14.80 -6.14
C TYR A 280 -16.47 -14.04 -4.93
N ASP A 281 -17.32 -14.69 -4.15
CA ASP A 281 -17.72 -14.15 -2.85
C ASP A 281 -16.57 -14.22 -1.83
N ALA A 282 -16.82 -13.77 -0.59
CA ALA A 282 -15.85 -13.79 0.50
C ALA A 282 -15.40 -15.20 0.92
N SER A 283 -16.09 -16.26 0.46
CA SER A 283 -15.75 -17.66 0.71
C SER A 283 -15.17 -18.37 -0.52
N GLY A 284 -14.92 -17.66 -1.62
CA GLY A 284 -14.38 -18.26 -2.84
C GLY A 284 -15.44 -18.99 -3.69
N ASN A 285 -16.74 -18.72 -3.49
CA ASN A 285 -17.81 -19.30 -4.30
C ASN A 285 -18.18 -18.42 -5.48
N PHE A 286 -18.73 -19.04 -6.53
CA PHE A 286 -19.21 -18.35 -7.72
C PHE A 286 -20.55 -18.91 -8.19
N SER A 287 -21.33 -18.08 -8.86
CA SER A 287 -22.49 -18.50 -9.64
C SER A 287 -22.61 -17.65 -10.90
N VAL A 288 -22.88 -18.31 -12.02
CA VAL A 288 -22.98 -17.65 -13.33
C VAL A 288 -24.20 -18.13 -14.08
N THR A 289 -24.86 -17.18 -14.74
CA THR A 289 -26.04 -17.41 -15.57
C THR A 289 -25.67 -17.08 -17.01
N ASN A 290 -25.83 -18.06 -17.90
CA ASN A 290 -25.46 -17.93 -19.31
C ASN A 290 -26.68 -18.24 -20.18
N ALA A 291 -27.07 -17.30 -21.03
CA ALA A 291 -28.19 -17.50 -21.95
C ALA A 291 -27.86 -18.60 -22.97
N LEU A 292 -28.82 -19.52 -23.17
CA LEU A 292 -28.75 -20.48 -24.26
C LEU A 292 -29.20 -19.79 -25.54
N VAL A 293 -28.33 -19.77 -26.56
CA VAL A 293 -28.63 -19.13 -27.85
C VAL A 293 -29.27 -20.17 -28.78
N PRO A 294 -30.52 -19.97 -29.23
CA PRO A 294 -31.14 -20.86 -30.22
C PRO A 294 -30.30 -20.94 -31.49
N GLY A 295 -30.12 -22.14 -32.03
CA GLY A 295 -29.33 -22.38 -33.26
C GLY A 295 -27.83 -22.61 -33.04
N VAL A 296 -27.32 -22.53 -31.79
CA VAL A 296 -25.97 -22.99 -31.44
C VAL A 296 -26.06 -24.43 -30.90
N PRO A 297 -25.61 -25.45 -31.65
CA PRO A 297 -25.86 -26.85 -31.30
C PRO A 297 -25.11 -27.31 -30.04
N GLN A 298 -23.89 -26.81 -29.80
CA GLN A 298 -23.09 -27.12 -28.62
C GLN A 298 -22.23 -25.93 -28.18
N ARG A 299 -22.09 -25.76 -26.87
CA ARG A 299 -21.23 -24.74 -26.26
C ARG A 299 -20.63 -25.28 -24.96
N PHE A 300 -19.34 -25.06 -24.79
CA PHE A 300 -18.56 -25.46 -23.64
C PHE A 300 -18.22 -24.22 -22.80
N TYR A 301 -18.09 -24.42 -21.50
CA TYR A 301 -17.82 -23.36 -20.53
C TYR A 301 -16.73 -23.80 -19.56
N THR A 302 -15.90 -22.85 -19.14
CA THR A 302 -14.90 -23.05 -18.09
C THR A 302 -14.71 -21.74 -17.32
N ILE A 303 -14.15 -21.86 -16.12
CA ILE A 303 -13.72 -20.73 -15.30
C ILE A 303 -12.21 -20.59 -15.42
N GLU A 304 -11.76 -19.36 -15.63
CA GLU A 304 -10.36 -18.93 -15.54
C GLU A 304 -10.24 -17.91 -14.41
N GLN A 305 -9.17 -17.97 -13.64
CA GLN A 305 -8.86 -17.02 -12.56
C GLN A 305 -7.37 -16.75 -12.48
#